data_AF-A0AA51LXH3-F1
#
_entry.id   AF-A0AA51LXH3-F1
#
_cell.length_a   1.000
_cell.length_b   1.000
_cell.length_c   1.000
_cell.angle_alpha   90.00
_cell.angle_beta   90.00
_cell.angle_gamma   90.00
#
_symmetry.space_group_name_H-M   'P 1'
#
loop_
_entity.id
_entity.type
_entity.pdbx_description
1 polymer ?
#
loop_
_entity_poly.entity_id
_entity_poly.type
_entity_poly.pdbx_seq_one_letter_code
_entity_poly.pdbx_strand_id
1 'polypeptide(L)' 'MMGWYGGAGWAAALAMGVFWLLLAGVVVWAVIRAAAPPDSGDDARRILDRRLASGEIDLETYRTLRDELDARSPRRMRR' A
#
# COMPACT_ATOMS: atom_id res chain seq x y z
N MET A 1 44.68 9.80 27.31
CA MET A 1 43.76 10.54 26.40
C MET A 1 43.32 9.61 25.27
N MET A 2 42.39 8.68 25.50
CA MET A 2 41.93 7.70 24.48
C MET A 2 40.45 7.30 24.66
N GLY A 3 39.59 8.20 25.18
CA GLY A 3 38.16 7.90 25.39
C GLY A 3 37.22 8.46 24.32
N TRP A 4 37.68 9.42 23.51
CA TRP A 4 36.81 10.19 22.61
C TRP A 4 36.56 9.51 21.24
N TYR A 5 37.56 8.78 20.73
CA TYR A 5 37.47 8.13 19.41
C TYR A 5 36.69 6.80 19.41
N GLY A 6 36.61 6.11 20.55
CA GLY A 6 35.76 4.91 20.68
C GLY A 6 34.28 5.27 20.57
N GLY A 7 33.90 6.42 21.14
CA GLY A 7 32.55 7.00 21.17
C GLY A 7 31.92 7.23 19.80
N ALA A 8 32.67 7.91 18.93
CA ALA A 8 32.19 8.26 17.59
C ALA A 8 32.10 7.02 16.67
N GLY A 9 33.00 6.03 16.83
CA GLY A 9 33.01 4.80 16.04
C GLY A 9 31.82 3.89 16.32
N TRP A 10 31.45 3.69 17.61
CA TRP A 10 30.29 2.87 17.95
C TRP A 10 28.97 3.56 17.56
N ALA A 11 28.89 4.88 17.69
CA ALA A 11 27.73 5.66 17.27
C ALA A 11 27.54 5.57 15.74
N ALA A 12 28.63 5.69 14.96
CA ALA A 12 28.58 5.52 13.52
C ALA A 12 28.20 4.08 13.10
N ALA A 13 28.74 3.07 13.79
CA ALA A 13 28.41 1.67 13.54
C ALA A 13 26.93 1.36 13.83
N LEU A 14 26.38 1.90 14.93
CA LEU A 14 24.96 1.77 15.25
C LEU A 14 24.08 2.52 14.25
N ALA A 15 24.43 3.75 13.89
CA ALA A 15 23.69 4.51 12.88
C ALA A 15 23.63 3.76 11.55
N MET A 16 24.75 3.17 11.13
CA MET A 16 24.82 2.33 9.94
C MET A 16 23.96 1.07 10.08
N GLY A 17 24.00 0.38 11.22
CA GLY A 17 23.16 -0.79 11.48
C GLY A 17 21.67 -0.47 11.46
N VAL A 18 21.26 0.61 12.14
CA VAL A 18 19.87 1.10 12.15
C VAL A 18 19.43 1.49 10.74
N PHE A 19 20.29 2.15 9.97
CA PHE A 19 20.03 2.48 8.57
C PHE A 19 19.75 1.22 7.74
N TRP A 20 20.57 0.18 7.86
CA TRP A 20 20.33 -1.09 7.17
C TRP A 20 19.05 -1.79 7.62
N LEU A 21 18.73 -1.78 8.91
CA LEU A 21 17.47 -2.33 9.42
C LEU A 21 16.25 -1.57 8.88
N LEU A 22 16.32 -0.24 8.83
CA LEU A 22 15.29 0.60 8.23
C LEU A 22 15.14 0.30 6.74
N LEU A 23 16.25 0.25 6.01
CA LEU A 23 16.26 -0.04 4.58
C LEU A 23 15.67 -1.42 4.30
N ALA A 24 16.09 -2.46 5.03
CA ALA A 24 15.55 -3.80 4.92
C ALA A 24 14.04 -3.83 5.26
N GLY A 25 13.63 -3.13 6.32
CA GLY A 25 12.23 -3.00 6.70
C GLY A 25 11.39 -2.34 5.60
N VAL A 26 11.89 -1.27 4.98
CA VAL A 26 11.22 -0.59 3.86
C VAL A 26 11.12 -1.50 2.64
N VAL A 27 12.18 -2.25 2.31
CA VAL A 27 12.16 -3.21 1.19
C VAL A 27 11.14 -4.30 1.44
N VAL A 28 11.16 -4.93 2.62
CA VAL A 28 10.18 -5.96 3.01
C VAL A 28 8.76 -5.40 2.99
N TRP A 29 8.55 -4.20 3.54
CA TRP A 29 7.26 -3.52 3.51
C TRP A 29 6.78 -3.25 2.08
N ALA A 30 7.68 -2.78 1.19
CA ALA A 30 7.36 -2.53 -0.21
C ALA A 30 7.00 -3.82 -0.95
N VAL A 31 7.72 -4.91 -0.71
CA VAL A 31 7.41 -6.24 -1.27
C VAL A 31 6.05 -6.72 -0.78
N ILE A 32 5.77 -6.65 0.53
CA ILE A 32 4.46 -7.04 1.08
C ILE A 32 3.36 -6.14 0.51
N ARG A 33 3.61 -4.83 0.37
CA ARG A 33 2.64 -3.86 -0.16
C ARG A 33 2.37 -4.02 -1.65
N ALA A 34 3.35 -4.49 -2.41
CA ALA A 34 3.23 -4.78 -3.84
C ALA A 34 2.63 -6.17 -4.11
N ALA A 35 2.94 -7.13 -3.24
CA ALA A 35 2.35 -8.47 -3.26
C ALA A 35 0.93 -8.48 -2.66
N ALA A 36 0.59 -7.52 -1.81
CA ALA A 36 -0.77 -7.26 -1.40
C ALA A 36 -1.57 -6.92 -2.65
N PRO A 37 -2.67 -7.66 -2.93
CA PRO A 37 -3.53 -7.35 -4.05
C PRO A 37 -3.89 -5.86 -4.03
N PRO A 38 -3.85 -5.16 -5.17
CA PRO A 38 -4.46 -3.83 -5.24
C PRO A 38 -5.85 -3.93 -4.62
N ASP A 39 -6.17 -3.00 -3.71
CA ASP A 39 -7.41 -3.01 -2.94
C ASP A 39 -8.55 -3.49 -3.84
N SER A 40 -9.10 -4.67 -3.54
CA SER A 40 -9.97 -5.41 -4.47
C SER A 40 -11.21 -4.60 -4.89
N GLY A 41 -11.56 -3.56 -4.13
CA GLY A 41 -12.56 -2.55 -4.50
C GLY A 41 -12.15 -1.63 -5.64
N ASP A 42 -10.88 -1.20 -5.73
CA ASP A 42 -10.40 -0.33 -6.81
C ASP A 42 -10.23 -1.09 -8.14
N ASP A 43 -9.82 -2.35 -8.08
CA ASP A 43 -9.78 -3.22 -9.27
C ASP A 43 -11.19 -3.60 -9.73
N ALA A 44 -12.12 -3.89 -8.82
CA ALA A 44 -13.53 -4.15 -9.18
C ALA A 44 -14.18 -2.94 -9.89
N ARG A 45 -13.91 -1.72 -9.42
CA ARG A 45 -14.36 -0.49 -10.08
C ARG A 45 -13.76 -0.32 -11.48
N ARG A 46 -12.44 -0.55 -11.64
CA ARG A 46 -11.79 -0.49 -12.97
C ARG A 46 -12.36 -1.51 -13.97
N ILE A 47 -12.73 -2.70 -13.50
CA ILE A 47 -13.34 -3.72 -14.35
C ILE A 47 -14.75 -3.31 -14.79
N LEU A 48 -15.56 -2.74 -13.87
CA LEU A 48 -16.88 -2.20 -14.18
C LEU A 48 -16.83 -1.06 -15.20
N ASP A 49 -15.92 -0.10 -15.02
CA ASP A 49 -15.77 1.04 -15.94
C ASP A 49 -15.37 0.58 -17.35
N ARG A 50 -14.46 -0.40 -17.45
CA ARG A 50 -14.06 -0.96 -18.74
C ARG A 50 -15.22 -1.63 -19.47
N ARG A 51 -16.08 -2.34 -18.75
CA ARG A 51 -17.23 -3.05 -19.32
C ARG A 51 -18.39 -2.12 -19.69
N LEU A 52 -18.58 -1.03 -18.95
CA LEU A 52 -19.51 0.03 -19.34
C LEU A 52 -19.02 0.71 -20.63
N ALA A 53 -17.73 1.01 -20.72
CA ALA A 53 -17.14 1.61 -21.91
C ALA A 53 -17.16 0.69 -23.14
N SER A 54 -17.12 -0.64 -22.95
CA SER A 54 -17.32 -1.61 -24.03
C SER A 54 -18.78 -1.84 -24.40
N GLY A 55 -19.73 -1.29 -23.62
CA GLY A 55 -21.17 -1.52 -23.80
C GLY A 55 -21.63 -2.92 -23.43
N GLU A 56 -20.80 -3.72 -22.76
CA GLU A 56 -21.17 -5.05 -22.25
C GLU A 56 -22.18 -4.98 -21.10
N ILE A 57 -22.24 -3.84 -20.42
CA ILE A 57 -23.20 -3.59 -19.35
C ILE A 57 -23.87 -2.24 -19.53
N ASP A 58 -25.16 -2.21 -19.20
CA ASP A 58 -25.96 -0.99 -19.18
C ASP A 58 -25.67 -0.12 -17.95
N LEU A 59 -26.01 1.17 -18.06
CA LEU A 59 -25.83 2.18 -17.03
C LEU A 59 -26.61 1.86 -15.75
N GLU A 60 -27.78 1.24 -15.85
CA GLU A 60 -28.58 0.82 -14.68
C GLU A 60 -27.86 -0.30 -13.91
N THR A 61 -27.39 -1.33 -14.62
CA THR A 61 -26.62 -2.44 -14.04
C THR A 61 -25.32 -1.94 -13.41
N TYR A 62 -24.65 -0.97 -14.04
CA TYR A 62 -23.45 -0.34 -13.49
C TYR A 62 -23.71 0.34 -12.15
N ARG A 63 -24.80 1.11 -12.02
CA ARG A 63 -25.15 1.82 -10.78
C ARG A 63 -25.43 0.86 -9.64
N THR A 64 -26.23 -0.19 -9.88
CA THR A 64 -26.55 -1.21 -8.89
C THR A 64 -25.30 -1.93 -8.37
N LEU A 65 -24.38 -2.29 -9.27
CA LEU A 65 -23.12 -2.96 -8.90
C LEU A 65 -22.17 -2.03 -8.15
N ARG A 66 -22.17 -0.73 -8.48
CA ARG A 66 -21.35 0.29 -7.82
C ARG A 66 -21.82 0.57 -6.39
N ASP A 67 -23.13 0.71 -6.19
CA ASP A 67 -23.72 0.95 -4.86
C ASP A 67 -23.46 -0.25 -3.93
N GLU A 68 -23.54 -1.46 -4.46
CA GLU A 68 -23.25 -2.70 -3.74
C GLU A 68 -21.75 -2.81 -3.34
N LEU A 69 -20.84 -2.37 -4.21
CA LEU A 69 -19.40 -2.31 -3.92
C LEU A 69 -19.05 -1.26 -2.86
N ASP A 70 -19.74 -0.11 -2.88
CA ASP A 70 -19.57 0.94 -1.89
C ASP A 70 -20.16 0.52 -0.52
N ALA A 71 -21.30 -0.18 -0.52
CA ALA A 71 -21.89 -0.77 0.67
C ALA A 71 -21.03 -1.88 1.31
N ARG A 72 -20.30 -2.67 0.49
CA ARG A 72 -19.32 -3.68 0.95
C ARG A 72 -17.95 -3.12 1.33
N SER A 73 -17.69 -1.84 1.05
CA SER A 73 -16.46 -1.14 1.45
C SER A 73 -16.61 -0.25 2.71
N PRO A 74 -17.37 -0.60 3.77
CA PRO A 74 -17.69 0.33 4.86
C PRO A 74 -16.51 0.63 5.80
N ARG A 75 -15.27 0.25 5.46
CA ARG A 75 -14.08 0.44 6.31
C ARG A 75 -13.25 1.69 6.00
N ARG A 76 -13.59 2.50 4.98
CA ARG A 76 -12.76 3.64 4.56
C ARG A 76 -13.38 5.03 4.73
N MET A 77 -14.43 5.16 5.56
CA MET A 77 -15.08 6.45 5.87
C MET A 77 -14.80 6.95 7.31
N ARG A 78 -13.60 6.66 7.82
CA ARG A 78 -13.06 7.28 9.04
C ARG A 78 -11.62 7.74 8.79
N ARG A 79 -11.46 8.90 8.17
CA ARG A 79 -10.33 9.81 8.37
C ARG A 79 -10.81 11.23 8.25
#